data_AF-A0A2L1UPK7-F1
#
_entry.id   AF-A0A2L1UPK7-F1
#
_cell.length_a   1.000
_cell.length_b   1.000
_cell.length_c   1.000
_cell.angle_alpha   90.00
_cell.angle_beta   90.00
_cell.angle_gamma   90.00
#
_symmetry.space_group_name_H-M   'P 1'
#
loop_
_entity.id
_entity.type
_entity.pdbx_description
1 polymer ?
#
loop_
_entity_poly.entity_id
_entity_poly.type
_entity_poly.pdbx_seq_one_letter_code
_entity_poly.pdbx_strand_id
1 'polypeptide(L)' 'MSEEIQKLDRRYKDWRGVVVHVVGFDRAGDRVIFMRAGCPHECAQPVELSNSRFERVMTDEQ' A
#
# COMPACT_ATOMS: atom_id res chain seq x y z
N MET A 1 1.97 -3.50 -23.52
CA MET A 1 1.96 -4.52 -22.45
C MET A 1 3.18 -4.27 -21.58
N SER A 2 3.10 -3.24 -20.74
CA SER A 2 4.14 -2.95 -19.74
C SER A 2 3.40 -2.83 -18.42
N GLU A 3 3.09 -3.99 -17.84
CA GLU A 3 2.61 -4.11 -16.47
C GLU A 3 3.79 -3.77 -15.56
N GLU A 4 4.16 -2.48 -15.49
CA GLU A 4 5.14 -1.97 -14.55
C GLU A 4 4.53 -1.89 -13.16
N ILE A 5 4.14 -3.05 -12.63
CA ILE A 5 3.83 -3.21 -11.22
C ILE A 5 5.18 -3.19 -10.51
N GLN A 6 5.49 -2.05 -9.91
CA GLN A 6 6.68 -1.89 -9.11
C GLN A 6 6.45 -2.62 -7.78
N LYS A 7 7.14 -3.74 -7.58
CA LYS A 7 7.15 -4.44 -6.30
C LYS A 7 7.73 -3.53 -5.22
N LEU A 8 7.02 -3.43 -4.11
CA LEU A 8 7.37 -2.62 -2.95
C LEU A 8 7.30 -3.50 -1.72
N ASP A 9 8.07 -3.19 -0.70
CA ASP A 9 7.92 -3.79 0.62
C ASP A 9 7.93 -2.65 1.64
N ARG A 10 6.75 -2.09 1.89
CA ARG A 10 6.59 -0.93 2.78
C ARG A 10 5.38 -1.11 3.67
N ARG A 11 5.51 -0.73 4.94
CA ARG A 11 4.41 -0.76 5.90
C ARG A 11 3.84 0.64 6.08
N TYR A 12 2.52 0.74 6.01
CA TYR A 12 1.76 1.96 6.24
C TYR A 12 0.72 1.73 7.33
N LYS A 13 0.22 2.80 7.93
CA LYS A 13 -0.90 2.75 8.87
C LYS A 13 -2.10 3.37 8.19
N ASP A 14 -3.24 2.70 8.24
CA ASP A 14 -4.49 3.36 7.86
C ASP A 14 -4.90 4.40 8.91
N TRP A 15 -5.81 5.29 8.52
CA TRP A 15 -6.44 6.29 9.39
C TRP A 15 -7.12 5.71 10.64
N ARG A 16 -7.34 4.38 10.70
CA ARG A 16 -7.87 3.65 11.87
C ARG A 16 -6.77 3.07 12.75
N GLY A 17 -5.49 3.30 12.42
CA GLY A 17 -4.34 2.77 13.13
C GLY A 17 -3.97 1.33 12.76
N VAL A 18 -4.53 0.76 11.70
CA VAL A 18 -4.24 -0.63 11.26
C VAL A 18 -3.05 -0.64 10.32
N VAL A 19 -2.07 -1.49 10.60
CA VAL A 19 -0.91 -1.68 9.73
C VAL A 19 -1.30 -2.42 8.46
N VAL A 20 -0.95 -1.85 7.32
CA VAL A 20 -1.09 -2.44 5.98
C VAL A 20 0.29 -2.60 5.37
N HIS A 21 0.48 -3.68 4.62
CA HIS A 21 1.73 -4.01 3.94
C HIS A 21 1.56 -3.75 2.45
N VAL A 22 2.12 -2.66 1.96
CA VAL A 22 2.15 -2.34 0.53
C VAL A 22 3.18 -3.24 -0.15
N VAL A 23 2.68 -4.09 -1.03
CA VAL A 23 3.47 -5.11 -1.77
C VAL A 23 3.75 -4.70 -3.22
N GLY A 24 3.03 -3.71 -3.74
CA GLY A 24 3.20 -3.27 -5.12
C GLY A 24 2.54 -1.93 -5.45
N PHE A 25 2.95 -1.35 -6.57
CA PHE A 25 2.40 -0.14 -7.13
C PHE A 25 2.24 -0.31 -8.64
N ASP A 26 1.01 -0.28 -9.11
CA ASP A 26 0.68 -0.27 -10.52
C ASP A 26 0.76 1.18 -11.05
N ARG A 27 1.81 1.46 -11.82
CA ARG A 27 2.01 2.77 -12.46
C ARG A 27 1.02 3.06 -13.59
N ALA A 28 0.55 2.02 -14.28
CA ALA A 28 -0.34 2.18 -15.42
C ALA A 28 -1.76 2.54 -14.96
N GLY A 29 -2.21 1.93 -13.87
CA GLY A 29 -3.51 2.18 -13.26
C GLY A 29 -3.53 3.24 -12.16
N ASP A 30 -2.35 3.73 -11.74
CA ASP A 30 -2.14 4.60 -10.57
C ASP A 30 -2.78 4.02 -9.29
N ARG A 31 -2.43 2.77 -8.97
CA ARG A 31 -2.99 1.99 -7.86
C ARG A 31 -1.91 1.40 -6.97
N VAL A 32 -2.13 1.46 -5.66
CA VAL A 32 -1.32 0.79 -4.64
C VAL A 32 -1.92 -0.58 -4.34
N ILE A 33 -1.08 -1.61 -4.40
CA ILE A 33 -1.41 -2.99 -4.03
C ILE A 33 -0.87 -3.24 -2.62
N PHE A 34 -1.74 -3.67 -1.71
CA PHE A 34 -1.41 -3.88 -0.32
C PHE A 34 -2.17 -5.04 0.29
N MET A 35 -1.57 -5.66 1.30
CA MET A 35 -2.18 -6.67 2.16
C MET A 35 -2.54 -6.04 3.49
N ARG A 36 -3.72 -6.39 4.01
CA ARG A 36 -4.20 -5.94 5.32
C ARG A 36 -4.31 -7.13 6.27
N ALA A 37 -3.93 -6.94 7.53
CA ALA A 37 -4.15 -7.95 8.56
C ALA A 37 -5.64 -8.32 8.64
N GLY A 38 -5.94 -9.62 8.46
CA GLY A 38 -7.30 -10.15 8.45
C GLY A 38 -7.95 -10.30 7.07
N CYS A 39 -7.28 -9.91 5.98
CA CYS A 39 -7.74 -10.14 4.62
C CYS A 39 -6.75 -11.07 3.88
N PRO A 40 -7.17 -12.28 3.46
CA PRO A 40 -6.31 -13.21 2.74
C PRO A 40 -6.04 -12.81 1.28
N HIS A 41 -6.75 -11.80 0.77
CA HIS A 41 -6.62 -11.30 -0.59
C HIS A 41 -5.86 -9.98 -0.64
N GLU A 42 -5.09 -9.80 -1.71
CA GLU A 42 -4.46 -8.53 -2.05
C GLU A 42 -5.52 -7.48 -2.37
N CYS A 43 -5.41 -6.30 -1.77
CA CYS A 43 -6.27 -5.17 -2.03
C CYS A 43 -5.54 -4.16 -2.92
N ALA A 44 -6.25 -3.57 -3.88
CA ALA A 44 -5.73 -2.48 -4.71
C ALA A 44 -6.59 -1.22 -4.52
N GLN A 45 -5.96 -0.07 -4.34
CA GLN A 45 -6.66 1.22 -4.25
C GLN A 45 -5.93 2.32 -5.01
N PRO A 46 -6.65 3.34 -5.53
CA PRO A 46 -6.05 4.52 -6.13
C PRO A 46 -5.04 5.20 -5.20
N VAL A 47 -3.96 5.71 -5.78
CA VAL A 47 -2.87 6.36 -5.04
C VAL A 47 -3.35 7.62 -4.32
N GLU A 48 -4.26 8.38 -4.92
CA GLU A 48 -4.88 9.55 -4.29
C GLU A 48 -5.58 9.19 -2.97
N LEU A 49 -6.35 8.10 -2.96
CA LEU A 49 -7.03 7.60 -1.75
C LEU A 49 -6.03 7.07 -0.73
N SER A 50 -5.00 6.35 -1.19
CA SER A 50 -3.91 5.87 -0.36
C SER A 50 -3.19 7.04 0.33
N ASN A 51 -2.85 8.11 -0.38
CA ASN A 51 -2.15 9.26 0.18
C ASN A 51 -2.98 10.02 1.24
N SER A 52 -4.30 10.05 1.11
CA SER A 52 -5.18 10.67 2.10
C SER A 52 -5.47 9.77 3.32
N ARG A 53 -5.47 8.45 3.14
CA ARG A 53 -5.91 7.49 4.17
C ARG A 53 -4.78 6.73 4.84
N PHE A 54 -3.62 6.67 4.23
CA PHE A 54 -2.46 5.94 4.72
C PHE A 54 -1.38 6.91 5.15
N GLU A 55 -1.01 6.82 6.42
CA GLU A 55 0.14 7.49 6.97
C GLU A 55 1.33 6.54 6.91
N ARG A 56 2.46 7.03 6.41
CA ARG A 56 3.67 6.21 6.34
C ARG A 56 4.14 5.94 7.76
N VAL A 57 4.14 4.67 8.17
CA VAL A 57 4.84 4.27 9.38
C VAL A 57 6.31 4.31 9.01
N MET A 58 6.95 5.46 9.26
CA MET A 58 8.39 5.46 9.41
C MET A 58 8.63 4.54 10.59
N THR A 59 8.99 3.29 10.29
CA THR A 59 9.50 2.40 11.31
C THR A 59 10.87 3.02 11.57
N ASP A 60 10.89 3.96 12.51
CA ASP A 60 12.10 4.52 13.09
C ASP A 60 12.69 3.37 13.91
N GLU A 61 13.39 2.45 13.22
CA GLU A 61 14.43 1.67 13.86
C GLU A 61 15.66 2.57 13.88
N GLN A 62 15.99 2.97 15.11
CA GLN A 62 17.17 3.68 15.62
C GLN A 62 18.46 3.52 14.79
#